data_AF-A0A951LIF7-F1
#
_entry.id   AF-A0A951LIF7-F1
#
_cell.length_a   1.000
_cell.length_b   1.000
_cell.length_c   1.000
_cell.angle_alpha   90.00
_cell.angle_beta   90.00
_cell.angle_gamma   90.00
#
_symmetry.space_group_name_H-M   'P 1'
#
loop_
_entity.id
_entity.type
_entity.pdbx_description
1 polymer ?
#
loop_
_entity_poly.entity_id
_entity_poly.type
_entity_poly.pdbx_seq_one_letter_code
_entity_poly.pdbx_strand_id
1 'polypeptide(L)'
;MISTQYSWGSHSSNTLIVASGVLQPKGFQRLTNRWGYVQTTTPEKTMVALETRVPQRHWIDMNRFLVPFGKHICTGNLPKCSTCPVLEMCQQVGVDKHR
;
A
#
# COMPACT_ATOMS: atom_id res chain seq x y z
N MET A 1 14.05 -26.96 -2.80
CA MET A 1 12.57 -26.86 -2.83
C MET A 1 12.22 -25.64 -1.98
N ILE A 2 11.90 -24.46 -2.49
CA ILE A 2 11.02 -24.12 -3.62
C ILE A 2 11.75 -23.15 -4.55
N SER A 3 11.74 -23.50 -5.83
CA SER A 3 12.14 -22.66 -6.95
C SER A 3 11.13 -21.52 -7.13
N THR A 4 11.60 -20.29 -7.33
CA THR A 4 10.80 -19.33 -8.08
C THR A 4 11.72 -18.58 -9.03
N GLN A 5 11.81 -19.17 -10.22
CA GLN A 5 12.28 -18.59 -11.46
C GLN A 5 11.59 -17.22 -11.67
N TYR A 6 12.33 -16.12 -11.57
CA TYR A 6 11.87 -14.82 -12.08
C TYR A 6 12.60 -14.59 -13.41
N SER A 7 11.85 -14.76 -14.49
CA SER A 7 12.26 -14.47 -15.87
C SER A 7 12.20 -12.95 -16.08
N TRP A 8 13.33 -12.36 -16.48
CA TRP A 8 13.52 -10.91 -16.64
C TRP A 8 13.31 -10.52 -18.11
N GLY A 9 12.11 -10.02 -18.44
CA GLY A 9 11.81 -9.37 -19.72
C GLY A 9 11.87 -7.85 -19.58
N SER A 10 12.51 -7.17 -20.54
CA SER A 10 12.84 -5.75 -20.55
C SER A 10 11.63 -4.80 -20.60
N HIS A 11 11.88 -3.55 -20.17
CA HIS A 11 11.15 -2.29 -20.38
C HIS A 11 10.39 -1.69 -19.17
N SER A 12 10.76 -0.45 -18.84
CA SER A 12 10.28 0.48 -17.78
C SER A 12 11.01 0.43 -16.42
N SER A 13 11.66 1.55 -16.07
CA SER A 13 12.41 1.77 -14.82
C SER A 13 11.57 1.67 -13.53
N ASN A 14 10.23 1.70 -13.61
CA ASN A 14 9.34 1.50 -12.45
C ASN A 14 9.13 0.02 -12.08
N THR A 15 9.35 -0.89 -13.02
CA THR A 15 9.21 -2.34 -12.81
C THR A 15 10.23 -2.87 -11.79
N LEU A 16 11.41 -2.24 -11.70
CA LEU A 16 12.49 -2.65 -10.80
C LEU A 16 12.12 -2.51 -9.31
N ILE A 17 11.34 -1.50 -8.93
CA ILE A 17 10.96 -1.28 -7.51
C ILE A 17 9.91 -2.30 -7.06
N VAL A 18 8.99 -2.66 -7.96
CA VAL A 18 7.97 -3.69 -7.71
C VAL A 18 8.60 -5.10 -7.74
N ALA A 19 9.51 -5.36 -8.69
CA ALA A 19 10.19 -6.64 -8.83
C ALA A 19 11.21 -6.95 -7.71
N SER A 20 11.79 -5.92 -7.08
CA SER A 20 12.72 -6.08 -5.95
C SER A 20 12.01 -6.42 -4.63
N GLY A 21 10.67 -6.45 -4.59
CA GLY A 21 9.89 -6.57 -3.35
C GLY A 21 9.94 -5.32 -2.46
N VAL A 22 10.43 -4.19 -3.01
CA VAL A 22 10.59 -2.95 -2.27
C VAL A 22 9.24 -2.31 -2.00
N LEU A 23 8.31 -2.28 -2.97
CA LEU A 23 6.91 -1.89 -2.76
C LEU A 23 5.97 -3.10 -2.71
N GLN A 24 5.21 -3.26 -1.60
CA GLN A 24 4.18 -4.29 -1.48
C GLN A 24 2.75 -3.73 -1.73
N PRO A 25 2.29 -3.69 -2.99
CA PRO A 25 1.11 -2.91 -3.38
C PRO A 25 -0.20 -3.42 -2.77
N LYS A 26 -0.32 -4.73 -2.47
CA LYS A 26 -1.52 -5.31 -1.84
C LYS A 26 -1.80 -4.73 -0.46
N GLY A 27 -0.76 -4.41 0.31
CA GLY A 27 -0.91 -3.74 1.60
C GLY A 27 -1.44 -2.32 1.41
N PHE A 28 -0.79 -1.56 0.53
CA PHE A 28 -1.11 -0.14 0.33
C PHE A 28 -2.46 0.09 -0.27
N GLN A 29 -2.89 -0.72 -1.25
CA GLN A 29 -4.20 -0.59 -1.87
C GLN A 29 -5.32 -0.48 -0.83
N ARG A 30 -5.33 -1.38 0.18
CA ARG A 30 -6.34 -1.32 1.24
C ARG A 30 -6.23 -0.05 2.07
N LEU A 31 -5.03 0.33 2.49
CA LEU A 31 -4.81 1.53 3.31
C LEU A 31 -5.22 2.79 2.56
N THR A 32 -4.71 2.97 1.34
CA THR A 32 -4.90 4.19 0.55
C THR A 32 -6.33 4.33 0.06
N ASN A 33 -7.03 3.21 -0.20
CA ASN A 33 -8.46 3.24 -0.47
C ASN A 33 -9.26 3.63 0.79
N ARG A 34 -8.97 3.05 1.96
CA ARG A 34 -9.65 3.40 3.22
C ARG A 34 -9.45 4.85 3.61
N TRP A 35 -8.26 5.39 3.38
CA TRP A 35 -7.97 6.81 3.59
C TRP A 35 -8.66 7.73 2.60
N GLY A 36 -9.20 7.20 1.50
CA GLY A 36 -9.74 7.99 0.39
C GLY A 36 -8.66 8.66 -0.46
N TYR A 37 -7.39 8.28 -0.29
CA TYR A 37 -6.25 8.87 -0.99
C TYR A 37 -6.19 8.44 -2.46
N VAL A 38 -6.56 7.19 -2.73
CA VAL A 38 -6.78 6.65 -4.07
C VAL A 38 -8.08 5.84 -4.08
N GLN A 39 -8.63 5.58 -5.27
CA GLN A 39 -9.78 4.69 -5.43
C GLN A 39 -9.46 3.71 -6.56
N THR A 40 -8.91 2.57 -6.21
CA THR A 40 -8.39 1.60 -7.18
C THR A 40 -8.82 0.17 -6.84
N THR A 41 -9.19 -0.58 -7.87
CA THR A 41 -9.64 -1.97 -7.72
C THR A 41 -8.51 -2.99 -7.82
N THR A 42 -7.35 -2.61 -8.38
CA THR A 42 -6.19 -3.51 -8.48
C THR A 42 -4.91 -2.90 -7.88
N PRO A 43 -3.97 -3.74 -7.39
CA PRO A 43 -2.67 -3.29 -6.88
C PRO A 43 -1.87 -2.48 -7.93
N GLU A 44 -1.94 -2.85 -9.20
CA GLU A 44 -1.21 -2.21 -10.30
C GLU A 44 -1.73 -0.78 -10.54
N LYS A 45 -3.06 -0.62 -10.54
CA LYS A 45 -3.69 0.72 -10.63
C LYS A 45 -3.33 1.58 -9.42
N THR A 46 -3.22 0.97 -8.24
CA THR A 46 -2.79 1.66 -7.02
C THR A 46 -1.37 2.18 -7.16
N MET A 47 -0.46 1.37 -7.71
CA MET A 47 0.93 1.78 -7.96
C MET A 47 0.99 3.01 -8.86
N VAL A 48 0.38 2.94 -10.05
CA VAL A 48 0.35 4.06 -11.00
C VAL A 48 -0.25 5.33 -10.36
N ALA A 49 -1.30 5.17 -9.56
CA ALA A 49 -1.95 6.26 -8.84
C ALA A 49 -1.09 6.85 -7.70
N LEU A 50 -0.19 6.06 -7.10
CA LEU A 50 0.75 6.52 -6.07
C LEU A 50 2.00 7.15 -6.68
N GLU A 51 2.47 6.64 -7.82
CA GLU A 51 3.63 7.17 -8.56
C GLU A 51 3.43 8.63 -8.97
N THR A 52 2.20 8.99 -9.34
CA THR A 52 1.85 10.36 -9.73
C THR A 52 1.70 11.32 -8.53
N ARG A 53 1.47 10.79 -7.32
CA ARG A 53 1.19 11.59 -6.12
C ARG A 53 2.36 11.65 -5.14
N VAL A 54 3.25 10.66 -5.16
CA VAL A 54 4.34 10.50 -4.19
C VAL A 54 5.69 10.57 -4.89
N PRO A 55 6.56 11.53 -4.53
CA PRO A 55 7.93 11.58 -5.01
C PRO A 55 8.71 10.27 -4.72
N GLN A 56 9.49 9.79 -5.69
CA GLN A 56 10.24 8.52 -5.61
C GLN A 56 11.08 8.37 -4.33
N ARG A 57 11.66 9.47 -3.82
CA ARG A 57 12.46 9.48 -2.59
C ARG A 57 11.72 8.94 -1.35
N HIS A 58 10.38 9.00 -1.33
CA HIS A 58 9.57 8.56 -0.19
C HIS A 58 9.07 7.12 -0.30
N TRP A 59 9.34 6.41 -1.41
CA TRP A 59 8.76 5.10 -1.64
C TRP A 59 9.29 4.03 -0.67
N ILE A 60 10.58 4.09 -0.33
CA ILE A 60 11.18 3.17 0.66
C ILE A 60 10.56 3.42 2.05
N ASP A 61 10.47 4.69 2.46
CA ASP A 61 9.89 5.07 3.75
C ASP A 61 8.42 4.69 3.85
N MET A 62 7.64 4.89 2.78
CA MET A 62 6.26 4.46 2.72
C MET A 62 6.12 2.98 3.04
N ASN A 63 6.95 2.10 2.46
CA ASN A 63 6.89 0.68 2.81
C ASN A 63 7.21 0.44 4.28
N ARG A 64 8.28 1.06 4.76
CA ARG A 64 8.77 0.92 6.13
C ARG A 64 7.69 1.28 7.15
N PHE A 65 6.85 2.27 6.86
CA PHE A 65 5.77 2.71 7.75
C PHE A 65 4.43 2.02 7.49
N LEU A 66 4.01 1.92 6.23
CA LEU A 66 2.67 1.46 5.88
C LEU A 66 2.49 -0.05 6.07
N VAL A 67 3.54 -0.86 5.90
CA VAL A 67 3.47 -2.30 6.14
C VAL A 67 3.15 -2.61 7.61
N PRO A 68 3.93 -2.14 8.61
CA PRO A 68 3.60 -2.36 10.01
C PRO A 68 2.30 -1.66 10.41
N PHE A 69 2.01 -0.47 9.88
CA PHE A 69 0.75 0.23 10.13
C PHE A 69 -0.46 -0.62 9.69
N GLY A 70 -0.41 -1.22 8.51
CA GLY A 70 -1.46 -2.10 8.01
C GLY A 70 -1.61 -3.41 8.78
N LYS A 71 -0.55 -3.88 9.45
CA LYS A 71 -0.57 -5.09 10.29
C LYS A 71 -1.06 -4.82 11.70
N HIS A 72 -0.76 -3.65 12.27
CA HIS A 72 -0.97 -3.37 13.70
C HIS A 72 -2.09 -2.36 13.99
N ILE A 73 -2.36 -1.42 13.08
CA ILE A 73 -3.36 -0.35 13.25
C ILE A 73 -4.51 -0.57 12.26
N CYS A 74 -4.28 -0.39 10.96
CA CYS A 74 -5.31 -0.52 9.93
C CYS A 74 -5.45 -1.96 9.43
N THR A 75 -5.76 -2.87 10.36
CA THR A 75 -5.89 -4.31 10.10
C THR A 75 -7.08 -4.61 9.18
N GLY A 76 -7.03 -5.75 8.48
CA GLY A 76 -8.06 -6.12 7.50
C GLY A 76 -9.45 -6.26 8.11
N ASN A 77 -9.58 -7.00 9.22
CA ASN A 77 -10.87 -7.35 9.80
C ASN A 77 -11.44 -6.27 10.73
N LEU A 78 -10.64 -5.75 11.66
CA LEU A 78 -11.10 -4.80 12.68
C LEU A 78 -9.98 -3.79 12.98
N PRO A 79 -9.87 -2.71 12.17
CA PRO A 79 -8.85 -1.69 12.35
C PRO A 79 -9.02 -0.99 13.71
N LYS A 80 -7.92 -0.48 14.26
CA LYS A 80 -7.90 0.28 15.52
C LYS A 80 -7.99 1.78 15.23
N CYS A 81 -9.15 2.24 14.80
CA CYS A 81 -9.35 3.65 14.45
C CYS A 81 -9.26 4.55 15.69
N SER A 82 -9.71 4.10 16.86
CA SER A 82 -9.67 4.90 18.10
C SER A 82 -8.27 5.36 18.50
N THR A 83 -7.23 4.60 18.11
CA THR A 83 -5.82 4.91 18.37
C THR A 83 -5.06 5.23 17.08
N CYS A 84 -5.76 5.50 15.97
CA CYS A 84 -5.14 5.69 14.67
C CYS A 84 -4.58 7.13 14.56
N PRO A 85 -3.26 7.31 14.34
CA PRO A 85 -2.63 8.63 14.31
C PRO A 85 -3.04 9.48 13.09
N VAL A 86 -3.68 8.87 12.08
CA VAL A 86 -4.13 9.55 10.86
C VAL A 86 -5.65 9.55 10.74
N LEU A 87 -6.39 9.32 11.84
CA LEU A 87 -7.85 9.23 11.82
C LEU A 87 -8.50 10.50 11.27
N GLU A 88 -8.02 11.67 11.68
CA GLU A 88 -8.57 12.97 11.26
C GLU A 88 -8.49 13.20 9.75
N MET A 89 -7.54 12.54 9.08
CA MET A 89 -7.35 12.60 7.62
C MET A 89 -7.94 11.38 6.90
N CYS A 90 -8.48 10.41 7.63
CA CYS A 90 -8.92 9.14 7.08
C CYS A 90 -10.42 9.19 6.78
N GLN A 91 -10.79 9.02 5.51
CA GLN A 91 -12.21 8.96 5.10
C GLN A 91 -12.94 7.68 5.53
N GLN A 92 -12.23 6.69 6.08
CA GLN A 92 -12.80 5.42 6.57
C GLN A 92 -13.62 4.66 5.50
N VAL A 93 -13.23 4.77 4.23
CA VAL A 93 -13.96 4.16 3.11
C VAL A 93 -14.03 2.64 3.29
N GLY A 94 -15.24 2.08 3.38
CA GLY A 94 -15.46 0.65 3.57
C GLY A 94 -15.01 0.12 4.95
N VAL A 95 -14.98 0.98 5.98
CA VAL A 95 -14.74 0.59 7.37
C VAL A 95 -16.07 0.61 8.14
N ASP A 96 -16.76 -0.52 8.18
CA ASP A 96 -18.06 -0.62 8.86
C ASP A 96 -17.93 -0.83 10.38
N LYS A 97 -16.84 -1.47 10.81
CA LYS A 97 -16.55 -1.76 12.23
C LYS A 97 -15.09 -1.49 12.51
N HIS A 98 -14.79 -0.89 13.65
CA HIS A 98 -13.43 -0.67 14.12
C HIS A 98 -13.37 -0.68 15.66
N ARG A 99 -12.17 -0.90 16.18
CA ARG A 99 -11.84 -0.66 17.59
C ARG A 99 -11.29 0.74 17.78
#